data_AF-A0A9X8JII3-F1
#
_entry.id   AF-A0A9X8JII3-F1
#
_cell.length_a   1.000
_cell.length_b   1.000
_cell.length_c   1.000
_cell.angle_alpha   90.00
_cell.angle_beta   90.00
_cell.angle_gamma   90.00
#
_symmetry.space_group_name_H-M   'P 1'
#
loop_
_entity.id
_entity.type
_entity.pdbx_description
1 polymer ?
#
loop_
_entity_poly.entity_id
_entity_poly.type
_entity_poly.pdbx_seq_one_letter_code
_entity_poly.pdbx_strand_id
1 'polypeptide(L)'
;MMQQTINRELAFSQRFGEGEKHILTEEAIDFLTELVAHFTPARNQLLAERQVQQRDIDQGNLPDFISETASIRDKAWTIRGIPDDLQDRRVEITGPVERKMVINALNANVKVFMADFEDSLSPGWEKVIDGQINLRDAVRGTISYINEAGKIYQLQPNPAVLICRVRGLHLPEKHVSWQGEAIPGSLFDFALYFFHNYQELLKKGSGPYFYLPKTQSWQEAAWWNDVFCYTEDRFDLPRGTIKATVLIETLPAVFQMDEILYHLRDHIVGLNCGRWDYIFSYIKTLKNHSDRVLPDRQSVTMEKPFLSAYSRLLIKTCHRRGAFAMGGMAAFIPSKDAERNNWVLDKVRKDKELEANNGHDGTWVAHPGLADAVMEVFDRALGERKNQLDISREQDAPIRADELLEPCSGERTEVGMRANIRVAVQYIEAWISGNGCVPIYGLMEDAATAEISRTSIWQWIRHGKTLSDGRVITKALFRQMLAEEMFVIQEELGDARFSGGRFDEAARLMEQITTQDELIDFLTLPGYALLD
;
A
#
# COMPACT_ATOMS: atom_id res chain seq x y z
N MET A 1 -13.60 -17.60 -41.38
CA MET A 1 -12.60 -17.18 -40.39
C MET A 1 -12.52 -15.67 -40.46
N MET A 2 -13.12 -14.95 -39.52
CA MET A 2 -12.87 -13.51 -39.37
C MET A 2 -11.46 -13.37 -38.81
N GLN A 3 -10.59 -12.77 -39.59
CA GLN A 3 -9.26 -12.37 -39.18
C GLN A 3 -9.46 -11.26 -38.15
N GLN A 4 -9.40 -11.58 -36.86
CA GLN A 4 -9.33 -10.57 -35.80
C GLN A 4 -8.06 -9.76 -36.07
N THR A 5 -8.23 -8.51 -36.48
CA THR A 5 -7.16 -7.54 -36.57
C THR A 5 -6.50 -7.49 -35.19
N ILE A 6 -5.24 -7.92 -35.06
CA ILE A 6 -4.48 -7.78 -33.82
C ILE A 6 -4.17 -6.29 -33.68
N ASN A 7 -5.13 -5.52 -33.16
CA ASN A 7 -4.92 -4.12 -32.85
C ASN A 7 -3.93 -4.04 -31.68
N ARG A 8 -2.76 -3.45 -31.93
CA ARG A 8 -1.75 -3.22 -30.91
C ARG A 8 -1.93 -1.88 -30.22
N GLU A 9 -2.76 -0.99 -30.76
CA GLU A 9 -2.89 0.38 -30.27
C GLU A 9 -3.73 0.47 -28.99
N LEU A 10 -3.37 1.42 -28.14
CA LEU A 10 -4.17 1.83 -26.98
C LEU A 10 -5.26 2.81 -27.42
N ALA A 11 -6.44 2.68 -26.84
CA ALA A 11 -7.53 3.63 -27.02
C ALA A 11 -7.78 4.42 -25.73
N PHE A 12 -7.84 5.74 -25.83
CA PHE A 12 -8.02 6.66 -24.72
C PHE A 12 -9.45 7.19 -24.69
N SER A 13 -10.11 7.13 -23.54
CA SER A 13 -11.49 7.64 -23.38
C SER A 13 -11.55 9.14 -23.09
N GLN A 14 -10.45 9.71 -22.57
CA GLN A 14 -10.33 11.12 -22.21
C GLN A 14 -9.71 11.94 -23.34
N ARG A 15 -10.10 13.22 -23.44
CA ARG A 15 -9.49 14.16 -24.39
C ARG A 15 -8.18 14.68 -23.81
N PHE A 16 -7.16 14.83 -24.64
CA PHE A 16 -5.86 15.33 -24.18
C PHE A 16 -5.87 16.86 -24.03
N GLY A 17 -5.93 17.33 -22.78
CA GLY A 17 -5.66 18.70 -22.37
C GLY A 17 -4.17 19.03 -22.40
N GLU A 18 -3.77 20.15 -21.78
CA GLU A 18 -2.34 20.52 -21.71
C GLU A 18 -1.53 19.53 -20.84
N GLY A 19 -2.08 19.12 -19.70
CA GLY A 19 -1.43 18.16 -18.81
C GLY A 19 -1.17 16.81 -19.48
N GLU A 20 -2.18 16.26 -20.17
CA GLU A 20 -2.05 15.01 -20.91
C GLU A 20 -1.01 15.11 -22.01
N LYS A 21 -0.97 16.19 -22.81
CA LYS A 21 0.03 16.35 -23.87
C LYS A 21 1.47 16.35 -23.36
N HIS A 22 1.67 16.71 -22.10
CA HIS A 22 2.97 16.72 -21.45
C HIS A 22 3.40 15.37 -20.87
N ILE A 23 2.45 14.47 -20.62
CA ILE A 23 2.70 13.15 -20.00
C ILE A 23 2.51 12.01 -21.01
N LEU A 24 1.46 12.07 -21.81
CA LEU A 24 1.10 11.14 -22.87
C LEU A 24 1.65 11.65 -24.21
N THR A 25 2.98 11.82 -24.27
CA THR A 25 3.67 12.07 -25.54
C THR A 25 3.64 10.82 -26.41
N GLU A 26 3.84 10.95 -27.72
CA GLU A 26 3.87 9.80 -28.64
C GLU A 26 4.85 8.72 -28.15
N GLU A 27 6.06 9.10 -27.77
CA GLU A 27 7.09 8.18 -27.26
C GLU A 27 6.70 7.51 -25.93
N ALA A 28 6.01 8.21 -25.04
CA ALA A 28 5.52 7.65 -23.78
C ALA A 28 4.37 6.67 -24.02
N ILE A 29 3.47 6.99 -24.96
CA ILE A 29 2.37 6.12 -25.37
C ILE A 29 2.93 4.87 -26.05
N ASP A 30 3.93 4.98 -26.91
CA ASP A 30 4.58 3.85 -27.57
C ASP A 30 5.19 2.89 -26.54
N PHE A 31 5.94 3.42 -25.58
CA PHE A 31 6.50 2.61 -24.49
C PHE A 31 5.42 1.95 -23.63
N LEU A 32 4.37 2.68 -23.25
CA LEU A 32 3.24 2.11 -22.51
C LEU A 32 2.53 1.01 -23.33
N THR A 33 2.35 1.22 -24.63
CA THR A 33 1.74 0.26 -25.56
C THR A 33 2.56 -1.02 -25.63
N GLU A 34 3.88 -0.90 -25.75
CA GLU A 34 4.81 -2.03 -25.69
C GLU A 34 4.60 -2.83 -24.39
N LEU A 35 4.65 -2.17 -23.22
CA LEU A 35 4.48 -2.86 -21.93
C LEU A 35 3.12 -3.54 -21.81
N VAL A 36 2.03 -2.84 -22.17
CA VAL A 36 0.68 -3.38 -22.10
C VAL A 36 0.55 -4.63 -22.97
N ALA A 37 1.03 -4.58 -24.22
CA ALA A 37 0.92 -5.71 -25.14
C ALA A 37 1.73 -6.93 -24.69
N HIS A 38 2.92 -6.72 -24.10
CA HIS A 38 3.78 -7.82 -23.65
C HIS A 38 3.32 -8.43 -22.32
N PHE A 39 2.87 -7.61 -21.36
CA PHE A 39 2.75 -8.04 -19.96
C PHE A 39 1.32 -8.17 -19.44
N THR A 40 0.33 -7.56 -20.08
CA THR A 40 -1.08 -7.67 -19.65
C THR A 40 -1.60 -9.11 -19.68
N PRO A 41 -1.31 -9.94 -20.70
CA PRO A 41 -1.77 -11.34 -20.71
C PRO A 41 -1.27 -12.15 -19.51
N ALA A 42 0.03 -12.03 -19.18
CA ALA A 42 0.62 -12.71 -18.03
C ALA A 42 0.06 -12.18 -16.70
N ARG A 43 -0.15 -10.85 -16.58
CA ARG A 43 -0.83 -10.26 -15.42
C ARG A 43 -2.23 -10.83 -15.22
N ASN A 44 -3.00 -10.98 -16.29
CA ASN A 44 -4.36 -11.52 -16.20
C ASN A 44 -4.35 -12.99 -15.77
N GLN A 45 -3.36 -13.77 -16.22
CA GLN A 45 -3.14 -15.14 -15.76
C GLN A 45 -2.81 -15.20 -14.26
N LEU A 46 -1.95 -14.30 -13.76
CA LEU A 46 -1.65 -14.19 -12.32
C LEU A 46 -2.91 -13.90 -11.48
N LEU A 47 -3.79 -13.00 -11.95
CA LEU A 47 -5.06 -12.73 -11.27
C LEU A 47 -5.99 -13.95 -11.28
N ALA A 48 -5.99 -14.75 -12.35
CA ALA A 48 -6.73 -16.01 -12.38
C ALA A 48 -6.14 -17.05 -11.41
N GLU A 49 -4.81 -17.11 -11.28
CA GLU A 49 -4.12 -17.98 -10.34
C GLU A 49 -4.40 -17.62 -8.88
N ARG A 50 -4.53 -16.33 -8.53
CA ARG A 50 -5.01 -15.90 -7.21
C ARG A 50 -6.33 -16.57 -6.84
N GLN A 51 -7.27 -16.64 -7.79
CA GLN A 51 -8.57 -17.28 -7.58
C GLN A 51 -8.47 -18.80 -7.42
N VAL A 52 -7.53 -19.45 -8.11
CA VAL A 52 -7.25 -20.88 -7.93
C VAL A 52 -6.72 -21.14 -6.52
N GLN A 53 -5.68 -20.42 -6.11
CA GLN A 53 -5.08 -20.56 -4.78
C GLN A 53 -6.10 -20.27 -3.67
N GLN A 54 -6.91 -19.24 -3.83
CA GLN A 54 -7.94 -18.90 -2.84
C GLN A 54 -9.00 -20.00 -2.70
N ARG A 55 -9.41 -20.64 -3.80
CA ARG A 55 -10.34 -21.78 -3.76
C ARG A 55 -9.75 -22.99 -3.03
N ASP A 56 -8.46 -23.23 -3.17
CA ASP A 56 -7.77 -24.32 -2.46
C ASP A 56 -7.76 -24.08 -0.94
N ILE A 57 -7.46 -22.84 -0.53
CA ILE A 57 -7.53 -22.42 0.88
C ILE A 57 -8.96 -22.51 1.42
N ASP A 58 -9.96 -22.12 0.62
CA ASP A 58 -11.37 -22.22 0.99
C ASP A 58 -11.83 -23.68 1.18
N GLN A 59 -11.18 -24.64 0.53
CA GLN A 59 -11.46 -26.08 0.64
C GLN A 59 -10.76 -26.76 1.84
N GLY A 60 -9.96 -26.02 2.61
CA GLY A 60 -9.33 -26.52 3.83
C GLY A 60 -7.81 -26.58 3.81
N ASN A 61 -7.17 -26.32 2.66
CA ASN A 61 -5.71 -26.35 2.52
C ASN A 61 -5.12 -25.01 2.98
N LEU A 62 -4.85 -24.90 4.29
CA LEU A 62 -4.22 -23.70 4.84
C LEU A 62 -2.85 -23.44 4.21
N PRO A 63 -2.47 -22.16 4.00
CA PRO A 63 -1.19 -21.83 3.38
C PRO A 63 -0.01 -22.21 4.27
N ASP A 64 1.08 -22.64 3.64
CA ASP A 64 2.36 -22.99 4.27
C ASP A 64 3.51 -22.64 3.30
N PHE A 65 4.76 -22.81 3.73
CA PHE A 65 5.94 -22.63 2.90
C PHE A 65 6.00 -23.66 1.76
N ILE A 66 6.47 -23.22 0.59
CA ILE A 66 6.51 -24.04 -0.63
C ILE A 66 7.63 -25.10 -0.54
N SER A 67 7.32 -26.38 -0.71
CA SER A 67 8.30 -27.45 -0.53
C SER A 67 9.34 -27.51 -1.66
N GLU A 68 8.90 -27.25 -2.89
CA GLU A 68 9.65 -27.36 -4.14
C GLU A 68 10.77 -26.32 -4.25
N THR A 69 10.61 -25.18 -3.57
CA THR A 69 11.57 -24.06 -3.57
C THR A 69 12.53 -24.09 -2.37
N ALA A 70 12.56 -25.17 -1.57
CA ALA A 70 13.48 -25.29 -0.42
C ALA A 70 14.95 -25.02 -0.80
N SER A 71 15.36 -25.42 -2.01
CA SER A 71 16.73 -25.17 -2.49
C SER A 71 17.07 -23.68 -2.67
N ILE A 72 16.07 -22.81 -2.88
CA ILE A 72 16.27 -21.35 -2.88
C ILE A 72 16.49 -20.87 -1.45
N ARG A 73 15.66 -21.34 -0.52
CA ARG A 73 15.70 -20.91 0.89
C ARG A 73 16.97 -21.35 1.61
N ASP A 74 17.47 -22.55 1.32
CA ASP A 74 18.60 -23.12 2.02
C ASP A 74 19.96 -22.66 1.46
N LYS A 75 20.01 -22.16 0.22
CA LYS A 75 21.26 -21.69 -0.40
C LYS A 75 21.68 -20.30 0.07
N ALA A 76 22.99 -20.06 0.04
CA ALA A 76 23.56 -18.73 0.20
C ALA A 76 23.47 -17.96 -1.13
N TRP A 77 22.78 -16.82 -1.09
CA TRP A 77 22.68 -15.84 -2.16
C TRP A 77 22.14 -14.54 -1.55
N THR A 78 22.39 -13.42 -2.23
CA THR A 78 21.93 -12.08 -1.84
C THR A 78 21.32 -11.37 -3.04
N ILE A 79 20.59 -10.28 -2.79
CA ILE A 79 20.16 -9.36 -3.82
C ILE A 79 21.37 -8.74 -4.55
N ARG A 80 21.14 -8.19 -5.75
CA ARG A 80 22.20 -7.61 -6.59
C ARG A 80 22.93 -6.44 -5.93
N GLY A 81 22.19 -5.61 -5.18
CA GLY A 81 22.77 -4.49 -4.46
C GLY A 81 21.81 -3.32 -4.30
N ILE A 82 22.18 -2.42 -3.39
CA ILE A 82 21.42 -1.24 -2.97
C ILE A 82 22.22 0.01 -3.36
N PRO A 83 21.64 0.97 -4.09
CA PRO A 83 22.32 2.21 -4.45
C PRO A 83 22.59 3.07 -3.20
N ASP A 84 23.58 3.96 -3.28
CA ASP A 84 24.10 4.70 -2.13
C ASP A 84 23.04 5.55 -1.41
N ASP A 85 22.12 6.16 -2.15
CA ASP A 85 21.04 6.99 -1.61
C ASP A 85 19.89 6.19 -0.97
N LEU A 86 19.89 4.85 -1.12
CA LEU A 86 18.96 3.94 -0.44
C LEU A 86 19.60 3.16 0.72
N GLN A 87 20.86 3.42 1.07
CA GLN A 87 21.52 2.74 2.19
C GLN A 87 21.14 3.27 3.58
N ASP A 88 20.48 4.44 3.66
CA ASP A 88 19.93 4.98 4.91
C ASP A 88 18.47 5.38 4.67
N ARG A 89 17.55 4.55 5.15
CA ARG A 89 16.10 4.70 4.97
C ARG A 89 15.37 4.74 6.32
N ARG A 90 16.05 5.20 7.37
CA ARG A 90 15.59 5.07 8.76
C ARG A 90 14.18 5.61 9.00
N VAL A 91 13.78 6.66 8.29
CA VAL A 91 12.40 7.15 8.26
C VAL A 91 12.00 7.50 6.83
N GLU A 92 10.85 6.98 6.41
CA GLU A 92 10.19 7.37 5.17
C GLU A 92 8.83 8.00 5.47
N ILE A 93 8.48 9.04 4.73
CA ILE A 93 7.12 9.59 4.73
C ILE A 93 6.34 9.05 3.54
N THR A 94 5.07 8.74 3.74
CA THR A 94 4.15 8.33 2.66
C THR A 94 3.12 9.42 2.42
N GLY A 95 2.71 9.63 1.17
CA GLY A 95 1.64 10.60 0.91
C GLY A 95 1.22 10.70 -0.55
N PRO A 96 0.12 11.43 -0.80
CA PRO A 96 -0.45 11.54 -2.13
C PRO A 96 0.45 12.35 -3.06
N VAL A 97 0.21 12.17 -4.36
CA VAL A 97 0.91 12.86 -5.46
C VAL A 97 0.41 14.29 -5.75
N GLU A 98 -0.38 14.86 -4.83
CA GLU A 98 -0.83 16.26 -4.92
C GLU A 98 0.35 17.23 -4.73
N ARG A 99 0.40 18.28 -5.55
CA ARG A 99 1.56 19.15 -5.72
C ARG A 99 2.10 19.74 -4.42
N LYS A 100 1.23 20.29 -3.57
CA LYS A 100 1.64 20.87 -2.28
C LYS A 100 2.10 19.78 -1.31
N MET A 101 1.44 18.62 -1.28
CA MET A 101 1.83 17.49 -0.43
C MET A 101 3.19 16.91 -0.84
N VAL A 102 3.47 16.77 -2.14
CA VAL A 102 4.79 16.36 -2.66
C VAL A 102 5.90 17.27 -2.15
N ILE A 103 5.71 18.60 -2.21
CA ILE A 103 6.70 19.57 -1.72
C ILE A 103 6.91 19.42 -0.21
N ASN A 104 5.84 19.30 0.57
CA ASN A 104 5.95 19.20 2.02
C ASN A 104 6.62 17.89 2.45
N ALA A 105 6.33 16.79 1.77
CA ALA A 105 6.91 15.49 2.06
C ALA A 105 8.41 15.45 1.72
N LEU A 106 8.81 15.97 0.55
CA LEU A 106 10.21 16.06 0.15
C LEU A 106 11.05 16.97 1.07
N ASN A 107 10.41 17.97 1.69
CA ASN A 107 11.05 18.89 2.62
C ASN A 107 11.00 18.42 4.09
N ALA A 108 10.34 17.29 4.39
CA ALA A 108 10.27 16.77 5.75
C ALA A 108 11.65 16.24 6.19
N ASN A 109 11.91 16.20 7.51
CA ASN A 109 13.12 15.59 8.07
C ASN A 109 13.05 14.06 8.01
N VAL A 110 13.11 13.51 6.80
CA VAL A 110 13.03 12.07 6.50
C VAL A 110 14.05 11.74 5.41
N LYS A 111 14.36 10.46 5.25
CA LYS A 111 15.30 10.01 4.23
C LYS A 111 14.63 9.83 2.88
N VAL A 112 13.39 9.34 2.89
CA VAL A 112 12.64 8.95 1.70
C VAL A 112 11.22 9.50 1.75
N PHE A 113 10.71 9.92 0.59
CA PHE A 113 9.28 10.14 0.35
C PHE A 113 8.77 9.08 -0.63
N MET A 114 7.82 8.27 -0.17
CA MET A 114 7.01 7.42 -1.03
C MET A 114 5.80 8.19 -1.55
N ALA A 115 5.86 8.60 -2.81
CA ALA A 115 4.76 9.24 -3.52
C ALA A 115 3.78 8.20 -4.03
N ASP A 116 2.50 8.37 -3.72
CA ASP A 116 1.55 7.27 -3.77
C ASP A 116 0.42 7.45 -4.81
N PHE A 117 0.34 6.52 -5.76
CA PHE A 117 -0.77 6.36 -6.68
C PHE A 117 -1.77 5.27 -6.25
N GLU A 118 -1.56 4.64 -5.11
CA GLU A 118 -2.33 3.50 -4.62
C GLU A 118 -3.29 3.89 -3.49
N ASP A 119 -3.20 3.32 -2.28
CA ASP A 119 -4.26 3.40 -1.27
C ASP A 119 -4.54 4.79 -0.73
N SER A 120 -3.58 5.72 -0.78
CA SER A 120 -3.82 7.13 -0.38
C SER A 120 -4.29 8.02 -1.54
N LEU A 121 -4.48 7.45 -2.73
CA LEU A 121 -5.04 8.13 -3.90
C LEU A 121 -6.44 7.61 -4.24
N SER A 122 -7.34 8.55 -4.55
CA SER A 122 -8.55 8.24 -5.33
C SER A 122 -8.23 8.46 -6.81
N PRO A 123 -8.13 7.39 -7.63
CA PRO A 123 -7.42 7.41 -8.91
C PRO A 123 -8.26 7.98 -10.07
N GLY A 124 -8.91 9.13 -9.85
CA GLY A 124 -9.54 9.89 -10.93
C GLY A 124 -8.49 10.36 -11.94
N TRP A 125 -8.84 10.36 -13.24
CA TRP A 125 -7.91 10.60 -14.35
C TRP A 125 -7.01 11.82 -14.15
N GLU A 126 -7.61 12.97 -13.84
CA GLU A 126 -6.91 14.24 -13.61
C GLU A 126 -5.84 14.10 -12.53
N LYS A 127 -6.14 13.41 -11.41
CA LYS A 127 -5.19 13.25 -10.30
C LYS A 127 -4.02 12.36 -10.65
N VAL A 128 -4.24 11.32 -11.47
CA VAL A 128 -3.14 10.46 -11.92
C VAL A 128 -2.23 11.23 -12.87
N ILE A 129 -2.79 11.96 -13.85
CA ILE A 129 -2.01 12.79 -14.78
C ILE A 129 -1.26 13.90 -14.04
N ASP A 130 -1.93 14.64 -13.16
CA ASP A 130 -1.31 15.68 -12.33
C ASP A 130 -0.24 15.11 -11.42
N GLY A 131 -0.46 13.92 -10.87
CA GLY A 131 0.57 13.22 -10.10
C GLY A 131 1.84 13.00 -10.89
N GLN A 132 1.73 12.52 -12.14
CA GLN A 132 2.89 12.34 -13.01
C GLN A 132 3.58 13.67 -13.33
N ILE A 133 2.83 14.75 -13.56
CA ILE A 133 3.38 16.11 -13.74
C ILE A 133 4.14 16.56 -12.50
N ASN A 134 3.54 16.40 -11.32
CA ASN A 134 4.12 16.81 -10.04
C ASN A 134 5.42 16.05 -9.76
N LEU A 135 5.45 14.74 -9.97
CA LEU A 135 6.66 13.95 -9.76
C LEU A 135 7.76 14.29 -10.77
N ARG A 136 7.42 14.57 -12.03
CA ARG A 136 8.37 15.06 -13.04
C ARG A 136 9.00 16.39 -12.64
N ASP A 137 8.18 17.34 -12.20
CA ASP A 137 8.65 18.65 -11.75
C ASP A 137 9.48 18.54 -10.46
N ALA A 138 9.13 17.62 -9.56
CA ALA A 138 9.90 17.35 -8.34
C ALA A 138 11.27 16.74 -8.66
N VAL A 139 11.34 15.78 -9.60
CA VAL A 139 12.61 15.18 -10.03
C VAL A 139 13.53 16.22 -10.65
N ARG A 140 12.98 17.15 -11.45
CA ARG A 140 13.70 18.28 -12.08
C ARG A 140 14.04 19.41 -11.11
N GLY A 141 13.54 19.38 -9.88
CA GLY A 141 13.77 20.42 -8.88
C GLY A 141 12.99 21.71 -9.11
N THR A 142 11.99 21.71 -10.00
CA THR A 142 11.24 22.90 -10.42
C THR A 142 9.83 22.98 -9.84
N ILE A 143 9.38 21.95 -9.12
CA ILE A 143 8.06 21.94 -8.48
C ILE A 143 7.92 23.13 -7.52
N SER A 144 6.80 23.85 -7.66
CA SER A 144 6.43 24.95 -6.78
C SER A 144 4.91 25.09 -6.72
N TYR A 145 4.41 25.64 -5.61
CA TYR A 145 2.99 25.85 -5.38
C TYR A 145 2.76 27.18 -4.65
N ILE A 146 1.72 27.91 -5.04
CA ILE A 146 1.30 29.14 -4.37
C ILE A 146 -0.13 28.92 -3.85
N ASN A 147 -0.33 29.07 -2.55
CA ASN A 147 -1.68 28.94 -1.98
C ASN A 147 -2.52 30.21 -2.17
N GLU A 148 -3.80 30.15 -1.84
CA GLU A 148 -4.74 31.28 -1.93
C GLU A 148 -4.29 32.52 -1.13
N ALA A 149 -3.51 32.33 -0.06
CA ALA A 149 -2.93 33.41 0.75
C ALA A 149 -1.63 33.98 0.16
N GLY A 150 -1.19 33.53 -1.02
CA GLY A 150 0.03 33.98 -1.68
C GLY A 150 1.33 33.37 -1.12
N LYS A 151 1.26 32.41 -0.21
CA LYS A 151 2.45 31.71 0.32
C LYS A 151 2.98 30.73 -0.73
N ILE A 152 4.26 30.90 -1.06
CA ILE A 152 5.00 30.06 -1.99
C ILE A 152 5.63 28.88 -1.26
N TYR A 153 5.53 27.69 -1.85
CA TYR A 153 6.14 26.45 -1.43
C TYR A 153 7.10 25.99 -2.53
N GLN A 154 8.34 25.70 -2.16
CA GLN A 154 9.42 25.25 -3.06
C GLN A 154 10.25 24.19 -2.34
N LEU A 155 11.02 23.41 -3.10
CA LEU A 155 11.95 22.43 -2.53
C LEU A 155 13.09 23.13 -1.79
N GLN A 156 13.43 22.59 -0.63
CA GLN A 156 14.66 22.92 0.09
C GLN A 156 15.85 22.19 -0.54
N PRO A 157 17.10 22.63 -0.26
CA PRO A 157 18.28 21.87 -0.66
C PRO A 157 18.27 20.46 -0.08
N ASN A 158 18.74 19.48 -0.85
CA ASN A 158 18.81 18.06 -0.46
C ASN A 158 17.45 17.49 -0.01
N PRO A 159 16.41 17.52 -0.87
CA PRO A 159 15.14 16.91 -0.54
C PRO A 159 15.29 15.40 -0.32
N ALA A 160 14.33 14.79 0.38
CA ALA A 160 14.26 13.34 0.56
C ALA A 160 14.30 12.59 -0.79
N VAL A 161 14.83 11.36 -0.77
CA VAL A 161 14.84 10.48 -1.95
C VAL A 161 13.40 10.15 -2.34
N LEU A 162 13.09 10.20 -3.62
CA LEU A 162 11.73 9.93 -4.14
C LEU A 162 11.59 8.47 -4.54
N ILE A 163 10.54 7.80 -4.08
CA ILE A 163 10.12 6.47 -4.52
C ILE A 163 8.65 6.52 -4.95
N CYS A 164 8.29 5.93 -6.09
CA CYS A 164 6.91 5.91 -6.59
C CYS A 164 6.20 4.60 -6.20
N ARG A 165 5.09 4.66 -5.43
CA ARG A 165 4.20 3.51 -5.24
C ARG A 165 3.15 3.48 -6.35
N VAL A 166 3.16 2.39 -7.12
CA VAL A 166 2.22 2.16 -8.24
C VAL A 166 0.95 1.46 -7.74
N ARG A 167 -0.16 1.57 -8.48
CA ARG A 167 -1.36 0.77 -8.20
C ARG A 167 -1.06 -0.73 -8.22
N GLY A 168 -1.74 -1.47 -7.34
CA GLY A 168 -1.60 -2.93 -7.25
C GLY A 168 -2.12 -3.66 -8.50
N LEU A 169 -1.68 -4.91 -8.68
CA LEU A 169 -1.97 -5.70 -9.88
C LEU A 169 -3.46 -5.86 -10.19
N HIS A 170 -4.38 -5.69 -9.25
CA HIS A 170 -5.82 -5.87 -9.46
C HIS A 170 -6.52 -4.63 -10.06
N LEU A 171 -5.90 -3.45 -9.98
CA LEU A 171 -6.55 -2.20 -10.36
C LEU A 171 -6.48 -1.95 -11.87
N PRO A 172 -7.61 -1.62 -12.53
CA PRO A 172 -7.61 -1.13 -13.90
C PRO A 172 -7.28 0.37 -13.98
N GLU A 173 -6.70 0.80 -15.10
CA GLU A 173 -6.77 2.19 -15.56
C GLU A 173 -7.88 2.27 -16.62
N LYS A 174 -9.09 2.66 -16.20
CA LYS A 174 -10.29 2.52 -17.07
C LYS A 174 -10.31 3.51 -18.23
N HIS A 175 -9.47 4.54 -18.19
CA HIS A 175 -9.43 5.58 -19.23
C HIS A 175 -8.55 5.20 -20.42
N VAL A 176 -7.77 4.12 -20.30
CA VAL A 176 -6.91 3.59 -21.36
C VAL A 176 -7.23 2.12 -21.55
N SER A 177 -7.54 1.74 -22.79
CA SER A 177 -7.95 0.38 -23.11
C SER A 177 -7.07 -0.24 -24.19
N TRP A 178 -6.86 -1.54 -24.08
CA TRP A 178 -6.19 -2.37 -25.07
C TRP A 178 -7.11 -3.53 -25.42
N GLN A 179 -7.42 -3.68 -26.70
CA GLN A 179 -8.39 -4.68 -27.18
C GLN A 179 -9.78 -4.58 -26.51
N GLY A 180 -10.19 -3.35 -26.14
CA GLY A 180 -11.47 -3.06 -25.52
C GLY A 180 -11.52 -3.24 -23.99
N GLU A 181 -10.43 -3.73 -23.39
CA GLU A 181 -10.33 -3.93 -21.94
C GLU A 181 -9.42 -2.88 -21.30
N ALA A 182 -9.74 -2.46 -20.07
CA ALA A 182 -8.90 -1.52 -19.33
C ALA A 182 -7.51 -2.09 -19.09
N ILE A 183 -6.47 -1.28 -19.30
CA ILE A 183 -5.08 -1.71 -19.04
C ILE A 183 -4.81 -1.82 -17.54
N PRO A 184 -3.75 -2.54 -17.11
CA PRO A 184 -3.35 -2.56 -15.71
C PRO A 184 -2.88 -1.18 -15.24
N GLY A 185 -3.50 -0.64 -14.18
CA GLY A 185 -3.07 0.63 -13.58
C GLY A 185 -1.61 0.58 -13.10
N SER A 186 -1.17 -0.60 -12.66
CA SER A 186 0.22 -0.88 -12.30
C SER A 186 1.22 -0.57 -13.42
N LEU A 187 0.89 -0.90 -14.67
CA LEU A 187 1.74 -0.62 -15.83
C LEU A 187 1.67 0.85 -16.23
N PHE A 188 0.50 1.48 -16.12
CA PHE A 188 0.33 2.91 -16.43
C PHE A 188 1.20 3.78 -15.51
N ASP A 189 1.10 3.56 -14.19
CA ASP A 189 1.83 4.36 -13.20
C ASP A 189 3.34 4.13 -13.32
N PHE A 190 3.76 2.88 -13.46
CA PHE A 190 5.16 2.49 -13.65
C PHE A 190 5.74 3.13 -14.92
N ALA A 191 5.08 2.94 -16.05
CA ALA A 191 5.60 3.35 -17.36
C ALA A 191 5.85 4.86 -17.40
N LEU A 192 4.87 5.65 -16.96
CA LEU A 192 4.94 7.10 -17.01
C LEU A 192 5.96 7.65 -16.02
N TYR A 193 5.99 7.14 -14.78
CA TYR A 193 6.99 7.60 -13.82
C TYR A 193 8.41 7.23 -14.28
N PHE A 194 8.62 6.01 -14.76
CA PHE A 194 9.91 5.60 -15.30
C PHE A 194 10.33 6.50 -16.48
N PHE A 195 9.48 6.56 -17.52
CA PHE A 195 9.80 7.19 -18.80
C PHE A 195 10.19 8.66 -18.64
N HIS A 196 9.44 9.41 -17.85
CA HIS A 196 9.66 10.86 -17.69
C HIS A 196 10.84 11.22 -16.79
N ASN A 197 11.35 10.28 -15.98
CA ASN A 197 12.24 10.61 -14.87
C ASN A 197 13.57 9.88 -14.88
N TYR A 198 13.71 8.71 -15.52
CA TYR A 198 14.91 7.87 -15.37
C TYR A 198 16.20 8.63 -15.69
N GLN A 199 16.23 9.43 -16.76
CA GLN A 199 17.43 10.18 -17.17
C GLN A 199 17.88 11.20 -16.11
N GLU A 200 16.96 12.04 -15.64
CA GLU A 200 17.28 13.07 -14.65
C GLU A 200 17.58 12.48 -13.27
N LEU A 201 16.91 11.37 -12.90
CA LEU A 201 17.22 10.62 -11.67
C LEU A 201 18.65 10.07 -11.70
N LEU A 202 19.04 9.40 -12.79
CA LEU A 202 20.39 8.83 -12.94
C LEU A 202 21.45 9.93 -12.99
N LYS A 203 21.20 11.02 -13.72
CA LYS A 203 22.12 12.16 -13.85
C LYS A 203 22.47 12.82 -12.52
N LYS A 204 21.53 12.84 -11.56
CA LYS A 204 21.75 13.40 -10.22
C LYS A 204 22.21 12.37 -9.17
N GLY A 205 22.58 11.15 -9.60
CA GLY A 205 23.10 10.11 -8.71
C GLY A 205 22.04 9.35 -7.91
N SER A 206 20.78 9.42 -8.33
CA SER A 206 19.67 8.62 -7.80
C SER A 206 19.24 7.59 -8.86
N GLY A 207 18.02 7.05 -8.79
CA GLY A 207 17.52 6.09 -9.76
C GLY A 207 15.99 5.96 -9.80
N PRO A 208 15.44 5.26 -10.81
CA PRO A 208 14.01 4.99 -10.92
C PRO A 208 13.58 3.96 -9.86
N TYR A 209 13.03 4.44 -8.75
CA TYR A 209 12.70 3.64 -7.58
C TYR A 209 11.19 3.47 -7.38
N PHE A 210 10.78 2.26 -7.00
CA PHE A 210 9.38 1.88 -6.88
C PHE A 210 9.03 1.20 -5.55
N TYR A 211 7.80 1.40 -5.11
CA TYR A 211 7.13 0.57 -4.11
C TYR A 211 6.06 -0.30 -4.79
N LEU A 212 6.06 -1.60 -4.49
CA LEU A 212 5.15 -2.58 -5.10
C LEU A 212 4.17 -3.11 -4.05
N PRO A 213 2.88 -2.76 -4.12
CA PRO A 213 1.90 -3.15 -3.11
C PRO A 213 1.21 -4.48 -3.42
N LYS A 214 0.60 -5.06 -2.39
CA LYS A 214 -0.41 -6.14 -2.45
C LYS A 214 0.02 -7.35 -3.32
N THR A 215 1.31 -7.66 -3.32
CA THR A 215 1.89 -8.87 -3.93
C THR A 215 1.41 -10.10 -3.14
N GLN A 216 1.04 -11.18 -3.82
CA GLN A 216 0.57 -12.44 -3.21
C GLN A 216 1.48 -13.63 -3.48
N SER A 217 2.31 -13.58 -4.53
CA SER A 217 3.15 -14.72 -4.90
C SER A 217 4.51 -14.30 -5.46
N TRP A 218 5.46 -15.23 -5.49
CA TRP A 218 6.75 -15.01 -6.12
C TRP A 218 6.66 -14.89 -7.65
N GLN A 219 5.62 -15.47 -8.28
CA GLN A 219 5.37 -15.34 -9.72
C GLN A 219 4.99 -13.91 -10.09
N GLU A 220 4.28 -13.20 -9.21
CA GLU A 220 4.01 -11.78 -9.39
C GLU A 220 5.29 -10.93 -9.28
N ALA A 221 6.20 -11.30 -8.37
CA ALA A 221 7.52 -10.68 -8.29
C ALA A 221 8.37 -10.99 -9.54
N ALA A 222 8.28 -12.20 -10.09
CA ALA A 222 8.92 -12.56 -11.36
C ALA A 222 8.35 -11.75 -12.54
N TRP A 223 7.04 -11.55 -12.59
CA TRP A 223 6.42 -10.69 -13.60
C TRP A 223 6.92 -9.24 -13.52
N TRP A 224 7.04 -8.68 -12.32
CA TRP A 224 7.66 -7.37 -12.13
C TRP A 224 9.12 -7.35 -12.57
N ASN A 225 9.88 -8.40 -12.27
CA ASN A 225 11.24 -8.53 -12.75
C ASN A 225 11.30 -8.48 -14.28
N ASP A 226 10.40 -9.18 -14.99
CA ASP A 226 10.37 -9.18 -16.45
C ASP A 226 9.97 -7.82 -17.03
N VAL A 227 9.01 -7.12 -16.39
CA VAL A 227 8.63 -5.73 -16.75
C VAL A 227 9.83 -4.79 -16.61
N PHE A 228 10.54 -4.86 -15.48
CA PHE A 228 11.75 -4.07 -15.26
C PHE A 228 12.83 -4.45 -16.25
N CYS A 229 12.97 -5.74 -16.58
CA CYS A 229 13.97 -6.16 -17.53
C CYS A 229 13.76 -5.67 -18.94
N TYR A 230 12.54 -5.80 -19.42
CA TYR A 230 12.17 -5.25 -20.71
C TYR A 230 12.43 -3.74 -20.74
N THR A 231 12.09 -3.04 -19.67
CA THR A 231 12.25 -1.58 -19.58
C THR A 231 13.73 -1.18 -19.59
N GLU A 232 14.58 -1.82 -18.81
CA GLU A 232 16.02 -1.54 -18.80
C GLU A 232 16.64 -1.81 -20.18
N ASP A 233 16.32 -2.95 -20.79
CA ASP A 233 16.83 -3.31 -22.13
C ASP A 233 16.35 -2.31 -23.20
N ARG A 234 15.09 -1.86 -23.11
CA ARG A 234 14.47 -0.89 -24.05
C ARG A 234 15.12 0.49 -24.04
N PHE A 235 15.76 0.87 -22.92
CA PHE A 235 16.43 2.16 -22.76
C PHE A 235 17.95 2.02 -22.56
N ASP A 236 18.52 0.86 -22.89
CA ASP A 236 19.95 0.55 -22.79
C ASP A 236 20.54 0.82 -21.39
N LEU A 237 19.79 0.45 -20.36
CA LEU A 237 20.19 0.59 -18.96
C LEU A 237 20.80 -0.72 -18.44
N PRO A 238 21.81 -0.65 -17.56
CA PRO A 238 22.34 -1.83 -16.89
C PRO A 238 21.26 -2.57 -16.09
N ARG A 239 21.35 -3.91 -16.05
CA ARG A 239 20.48 -4.75 -15.22
C ARG A 239 20.47 -4.32 -13.76
N GLY A 240 19.30 -4.05 -13.21
CA GLY A 240 19.13 -3.65 -11.81
C GLY A 240 19.35 -2.16 -11.57
N THR A 241 19.16 -1.33 -12.59
CA THR A 241 19.05 0.13 -12.49
C THR A 241 17.75 0.53 -11.81
N ILE A 242 16.64 -0.12 -12.17
CA ILE A 242 15.36 0.03 -11.48
C ILE A 242 15.46 -0.66 -10.12
N LYS A 243 15.04 0.02 -9.06
CA LYS A 243 14.98 -0.56 -7.71
C LYS A 243 13.57 -0.60 -7.15
N ALA A 244 13.23 -1.67 -6.45
CA ALA A 244 11.90 -1.89 -5.89
C ALA A 244 11.96 -2.28 -4.40
N THR A 245 11.04 -1.72 -3.61
CA THR A 245 10.72 -2.23 -2.26
C THR A 245 9.33 -2.86 -2.31
N VAL A 246 9.17 -4.09 -1.82
CA VAL A 246 7.90 -4.85 -1.92
C VAL A 246 7.20 -4.89 -0.56
N LEU A 247 5.91 -4.55 -0.52
CA LEU A 247 5.13 -4.68 0.71
C LEU A 247 4.68 -6.14 0.89
N ILE A 248 5.06 -6.78 2.00
CA ILE A 248 4.54 -8.10 2.38
C ILE A 248 3.26 -7.91 3.17
N GLU A 249 2.26 -7.32 2.54
CA GLU A 249 1.01 -6.93 3.19
C GLU A 249 -0.15 -7.85 2.84
N THR A 250 0.16 -9.06 2.37
CA THR A 250 -0.83 -10.11 2.15
C THR A 250 -0.41 -11.39 2.87
N LEU A 251 -1.39 -12.14 3.40
CA LEU A 251 -1.13 -13.40 4.06
C LEU A 251 -0.45 -14.42 3.13
N PRO A 252 -0.81 -14.58 1.85
CA PRO A 252 -0.09 -15.48 0.94
C PRO A 252 1.40 -15.15 0.76
N ALA A 253 1.77 -13.86 0.79
CA ALA A 253 3.14 -13.42 0.54
C ALA A 253 4.09 -13.71 1.73
N VAL A 254 3.60 -13.81 2.96
CA VAL A 254 4.46 -14.11 4.13
C VAL A 254 5.16 -15.47 4.00
N PHE A 255 4.52 -16.43 3.32
CA PHE A 255 5.05 -17.77 3.09
C PHE A 255 6.03 -17.84 1.91
N GLN A 256 6.24 -16.73 1.20
CA GLN A 256 6.97 -16.68 -0.08
C GLN A 256 8.00 -15.53 -0.12
N MET A 257 8.32 -14.92 1.02
CA MET A 257 9.21 -13.73 1.06
C MET A 257 10.58 -13.98 0.43
N ASP A 258 11.14 -15.18 0.63
CA ASP A 258 12.46 -15.52 0.13
C ASP A 258 12.45 -15.77 -1.39
N GLU A 259 11.40 -16.42 -1.89
CA GLU A 259 11.15 -16.59 -3.32
C GLU A 259 10.87 -15.25 -4.01
N ILE A 260 10.11 -14.34 -3.38
CA ILE A 260 9.88 -12.97 -3.86
C ILE A 260 11.22 -12.24 -4.00
N LEU A 261 12.07 -12.29 -2.96
CA LEU A 261 13.41 -11.70 -3.01
C LEU A 261 14.27 -12.35 -4.11
N TYR A 262 14.17 -13.67 -4.31
CA TYR A 262 14.96 -14.39 -5.30
C TYR A 262 14.58 -14.02 -6.74
N HIS A 263 13.27 -14.02 -7.02
CA HIS A 263 12.75 -13.78 -8.36
C HIS A 263 12.79 -12.30 -8.77
N LEU A 264 12.96 -11.39 -7.81
CA LEU A 264 13.18 -9.96 -8.05
C LEU A 264 14.61 -9.50 -7.70
N ARG A 265 15.55 -10.43 -7.47
CA ARG A 265 16.88 -10.14 -6.87
C ARG A 265 17.73 -9.09 -7.58
N ASP A 266 17.50 -8.84 -8.86
CA ASP A 266 18.21 -7.81 -9.62
C ASP A 266 17.75 -6.40 -9.25
N HIS A 267 16.48 -6.26 -8.87
CA HIS A 267 15.79 -4.98 -8.69
C HIS A 267 15.35 -4.75 -7.23
N ILE A 268 15.07 -5.79 -6.45
CA ILE A 268 14.57 -5.63 -5.09
C ILE A 268 15.65 -5.13 -4.13
N VAL A 269 15.29 -4.19 -3.25
CA VAL A 269 16.17 -3.63 -2.20
C VAL A 269 15.64 -3.83 -0.80
N GLY A 270 14.39 -4.23 -0.64
CA GLY A 270 13.79 -4.47 0.67
C GLY A 270 12.35 -4.95 0.62
N LEU A 271 11.89 -5.41 1.78
CA LEU A 271 10.49 -5.74 2.06
C LEU A 271 9.95 -4.82 3.17
N ASN A 272 8.63 -4.63 3.21
CA ASN A 272 7.97 -3.81 4.22
C ASN A 272 6.93 -4.59 5.03
N CYS A 273 6.89 -4.32 6.34
CA CYS A 273 5.83 -4.75 7.24
C CYS A 273 4.62 -3.81 7.20
N GLY A 274 3.43 -4.36 6.93
CA GLY A 274 2.15 -3.64 6.99
C GLY A 274 1.23 -4.18 8.10
N ARG A 275 0.34 -3.34 8.62
CA ARG A 275 -0.69 -3.77 9.59
C ARG A 275 -2.05 -3.99 8.93
N TRP A 276 -2.65 -2.92 8.40
CA TRP A 276 -4.06 -2.94 7.97
C TRP A 276 -4.30 -3.85 6.77
N ASP A 277 -3.53 -3.70 5.69
CA ASP A 277 -3.62 -4.60 4.54
C ASP A 277 -3.33 -6.06 4.90
N TYR A 278 -2.35 -6.31 5.79
CA TYR A 278 -2.00 -7.66 6.20
C TYR A 278 -3.15 -8.36 6.94
N ILE A 279 -3.76 -7.72 7.94
CA ILE A 279 -4.88 -8.33 8.67
C ILE A 279 -6.18 -8.32 7.87
N PHE A 280 -6.33 -7.40 6.91
CA PHE A 280 -7.38 -7.45 5.90
C PHE A 280 -7.22 -8.69 5.01
N SER A 281 -6.01 -8.92 4.51
CA SER A 281 -5.67 -10.10 3.71
C SER A 281 -5.79 -11.39 4.51
N TYR A 282 -5.42 -11.40 5.80
CA TYR A 282 -5.64 -12.54 6.69
C TYR A 282 -7.12 -12.96 6.69
N ILE A 283 -8.02 -12.01 6.90
CA ILE A 283 -9.47 -12.29 6.91
C ILE A 283 -9.95 -12.74 5.53
N LYS A 284 -9.52 -12.09 4.44
CA LYS A 284 -9.91 -12.49 3.08
C LYS A 284 -9.46 -13.91 2.74
N THR A 285 -8.22 -14.21 3.06
CA THR A 285 -7.58 -15.49 2.77
C THR A 285 -8.26 -16.61 3.55
N LEU A 286 -8.55 -16.37 4.83
CA LEU A 286 -9.13 -17.35 5.75
C LEU A 286 -10.66 -17.19 5.93
N LYS A 287 -11.34 -16.56 4.95
CA LYS A 287 -12.74 -16.13 5.07
C LYS A 287 -13.73 -17.25 5.40
N ASN A 288 -13.46 -18.50 5.00
CA ASN A 288 -14.31 -19.66 5.25
C ASN A 288 -13.94 -20.46 6.51
N HIS A 289 -12.89 -20.05 7.24
CA HIS A 289 -12.38 -20.77 8.42
C HIS A 289 -12.95 -20.16 9.71
N SER A 290 -13.93 -20.83 10.31
CA SER A 290 -14.71 -20.29 11.45
C SER A 290 -13.92 -20.17 12.77
N ASP A 291 -12.76 -20.84 12.84
CA ASP A 291 -11.75 -20.79 13.89
C ASP A 291 -10.76 -19.63 13.71
N ARG A 292 -10.74 -18.95 12.55
CA ARG A 292 -9.79 -17.87 12.20
C ARG A 292 -10.41 -16.47 12.27
N VAL A 293 -11.38 -16.27 13.16
CA VAL A 293 -12.04 -14.97 13.31
C VAL A 293 -11.25 -14.04 14.21
N LEU A 294 -10.91 -12.86 13.69
CA LEU A 294 -10.19 -11.84 14.45
C LEU A 294 -11.13 -11.05 15.38
N PRO A 295 -10.60 -10.54 16.51
CA PRO A 295 -11.30 -9.60 17.38
C PRO A 295 -11.36 -8.20 16.73
N ASP A 296 -11.75 -7.19 17.51
CA ASP A 296 -11.69 -5.79 17.10
C ASP A 296 -10.31 -5.45 16.50
N ARG A 297 -10.28 -4.99 15.25
CA ARG A 297 -9.03 -4.64 14.53
C ARG A 297 -8.13 -3.68 15.31
N GLN A 298 -8.72 -2.82 16.14
CA GLN A 298 -8.04 -1.85 16.99
C GLN A 298 -7.11 -2.56 17.99
N SER A 299 -7.50 -3.75 18.45
CA SER A 299 -6.77 -4.59 19.41
C SER A 299 -5.74 -5.54 18.77
N VAL A 300 -5.79 -5.72 17.44
CA VAL A 300 -4.87 -6.58 16.67
C VAL A 300 -3.57 -5.81 16.39
N THR A 301 -2.77 -5.56 17.44
CA THR A 301 -1.52 -4.78 17.38
C THR A 301 -0.32 -5.62 16.91
N MET A 302 0.76 -4.96 16.44
CA MET A 302 1.96 -5.67 15.95
C MET A 302 2.68 -6.51 17.01
N GLU A 303 2.40 -6.29 18.29
CA GLU A 303 2.89 -7.12 19.40
C GLU A 303 2.19 -8.49 19.51
N LYS A 304 1.02 -8.66 18.86
CA LYS A 304 0.30 -9.93 18.91
C LYS A 304 1.14 -11.05 18.29
N PRO A 305 1.07 -12.30 18.80
CA PRO A 305 2.00 -13.36 18.45
C PRO A 305 2.23 -13.57 16.95
N PHE A 306 1.15 -13.68 16.16
CA PHE A 306 1.26 -13.92 14.71
C PHE A 306 1.86 -12.74 13.93
N LEU A 307 1.61 -11.49 14.37
CA LEU A 307 2.19 -10.29 13.75
C LEU A 307 3.65 -10.09 14.17
N SER A 308 3.99 -10.44 15.41
CA SER A 308 5.38 -10.48 15.88
C SER A 308 6.17 -11.55 15.14
N ALA A 309 5.60 -12.73 14.91
CA ALA A 309 6.18 -13.79 14.09
C ALA A 309 6.41 -13.31 12.65
N TYR A 310 5.40 -12.68 12.03
CA TYR A 310 5.53 -12.05 10.72
C TYR A 310 6.68 -11.04 10.65
N SER A 311 6.74 -10.07 11.57
CA SER A 311 7.81 -9.06 11.61
C SER A 311 9.20 -9.69 11.74
N ARG A 312 9.38 -10.62 12.69
CA ARG A 312 10.67 -11.30 12.91
C ARG A 312 11.09 -12.14 11.71
N LEU A 313 10.15 -12.85 11.08
CA LEU A 313 10.42 -13.65 9.88
C LEU A 313 10.84 -12.75 8.72
N LEU A 314 10.16 -11.62 8.52
CA LEU A 314 10.50 -10.67 7.46
C LEU A 314 11.91 -10.11 7.66
N ILE A 315 12.26 -9.66 8.87
CA ILE A 315 13.60 -9.15 9.19
C ILE A 315 14.67 -10.21 8.91
N LYS A 316 14.47 -11.42 9.46
CA LYS A 316 15.41 -12.54 9.29
C LYS A 316 15.62 -12.89 7.81
N THR A 317 14.53 -12.90 7.03
CA THR A 317 14.57 -13.22 5.60
C THR A 317 15.29 -12.12 4.82
N CYS A 318 14.92 -10.85 5.02
CA CYS A 318 15.53 -9.71 4.36
C CYS A 318 17.05 -9.64 4.60
N HIS A 319 17.47 -9.67 5.86
CA HIS A 319 18.87 -9.47 6.22
C HIS A 319 19.74 -10.64 5.76
N ARG A 320 19.21 -11.86 5.78
CA ARG A 320 19.87 -13.03 5.16
C ARG A 320 20.20 -12.80 3.67
N ARG A 321 19.38 -12.02 2.97
CA ARG A 321 19.54 -11.71 1.53
C ARG A 321 20.19 -10.35 1.28
N GLY A 322 20.60 -9.62 2.31
CA GLY A 322 21.16 -8.28 2.20
C GLY A 322 20.15 -7.22 1.73
N ALA A 323 18.86 -7.45 1.95
CA ALA A 323 17.78 -6.53 1.63
C ALA A 323 17.25 -5.84 2.91
N PHE A 324 16.65 -4.66 2.76
CA PHE A 324 16.05 -3.93 3.88
C PHE A 324 14.79 -4.61 4.42
N ALA A 325 14.59 -4.54 5.73
CA ALA A 325 13.37 -4.88 6.44
C ALA A 325 12.73 -3.61 7.02
N MET A 326 11.75 -3.06 6.31
CA MET A 326 11.05 -1.84 6.73
C MET A 326 9.93 -2.14 7.74
N GLY A 327 9.81 -1.32 8.77
CA GLY A 327 8.72 -1.31 9.75
C GLY A 327 7.44 -0.68 9.23
N GLY A 328 6.43 -0.56 10.10
CA GLY A 328 5.08 -0.15 9.71
C GLY A 328 4.80 1.34 9.82
N MET A 329 3.54 1.72 9.59
CA MET A 329 3.05 3.11 9.58
C MET A 329 2.73 3.64 10.99
N ALA A 330 3.22 4.86 11.31
CA ALA A 330 2.63 5.73 12.33
C ALA A 330 1.75 6.81 11.66
N ALA A 331 0.43 6.56 11.64
CA ALA A 331 -0.54 7.39 10.92
C ALA A 331 -1.07 8.60 11.73
N PHE A 332 -0.52 8.90 12.91
CA PHE A 332 -1.06 9.97 13.75
C PHE A 332 -0.87 11.36 13.13
N ILE A 333 -1.87 12.21 13.31
CA ILE A 333 -1.79 13.64 13.01
C ILE A 333 -1.51 14.35 14.34
N PRO A 334 -0.37 15.06 14.48
CA PRO A 334 -0.06 15.84 15.67
C PRO A 334 -1.20 16.79 16.05
N SER A 335 -1.54 16.83 17.33
CA SER A 335 -2.61 17.67 17.86
C SER A 335 -2.07 19.05 18.26
N LYS A 336 -2.92 20.08 18.17
CA LYS A 336 -2.63 21.38 18.79
C LYS A 336 -2.78 21.34 20.31
N ASP A 337 -3.55 20.36 20.82
CA ASP A 337 -3.67 20.09 22.25
C ASP A 337 -2.42 19.38 22.77
N ALA A 338 -1.73 19.99 23.73
CA ALA A 338 -0.42 19.55 24.19
C ALA A 338 -0.47 18.19 24.90
N GLU A 339 -1.50 17.92 25.71
CA GLU A 339 -1.66 16.64 26.42
C GLU A 339 -1.90 15.50 25.44
N ARG A 340 -2.82 15.71 24.47
CA ARG A 340 -3.08 14.75 23.39
C ARG A 340 -1.85 14.52 22.54
N ASN A 341 -1.11 15.58 22.22
CA ASN A 341 0.10 15.47 21.40
C ASN A 341 1.21 14.69 22.12
N ASN A 342 1.42 14.93 23.43
CA ASN A 342 2.37 14.16 24.23
C ASN A 342 2.00 12.67 24.26
N TRP A 343 0.72 12.35 24.45
CA TRP A 343 0.24 10.97 24.41
C TRP A 343 0.46 10.31 23.04
N VAL A 344 0.21 11.04 21.94
CA VAL A 344 0.48 10.56 20.57
C VAL A 344 1.96 10.28 20.37
N LEU A 345 2.83 11.23 20.73
CA LEU A 345 4.28 11.09 20.56
C LEU A 345 4.84 9.94 21.41
N ASP A 346 4.37 9.75 22.64
CA ASP A 346 4.80 8.64 23.48
C ASP A 346 4.37 7.28 22.92
N LYS A 347 3.17 7.20 22.33
CA LYS A 347 2.72 5.98 21.66
C LYS A 347 3.54 5.69 20.40
N VAL A 348 3.76 6.70 19.57
CA VAL A 348 4.61 6.58 18.37
C VAL A 348 6.02 6.13 18.76
N ARG A 349 6.64 6.74 19.78
CA ARG A 349 7.98 6.34 20.25
C ARG A 349 8.04 4.88 20.65
N LYS A 350 7.11 4.39 21.47
CA LYS A 350 7.07 2.99 21.90
C LYS A 350 6.93 2.02 20.73
N ASP A 351 6.03 2.32 19.80
CA ASP A 351 5.81 1.49 18.61
C ASP A 351 7.10 1.44 17.75
N LYS A 352 7.81 2.56 17.60
CA LYS A 352 9.04 2.64 16.81
C LYS A 352 10.27 2.08 17.52
N GLU A 353 10.33 2.17 18.84
CA GLU A 353 11.36 1.50 19.65
C GLU A 353 11.23 -0.02 19.52
N LEU A 354 10.01 -0.56 19.52
CA LEU A 354 9.77 -1.98 19.26
C LEU A 354 10.30 -2.41 17.88
N GLU A 355 9.99 -1.65 16.84
CA GLU A 355 10.45 -1.94 15.47
C GLU A 355 11.98 -1.90 15.38
N ALA A 356 12.60 -0.84 15.89
CA ALA A 356 14.06 -0.68 15.87
C ALA A 356 14.76 -1.79 16.66
N ASN A 357 14.25 -2.14 17.85
CA ASN A 357 14.79 -3.23 18.68
C ASN A 357 14.64 -4.62 18.03
N ASN A 358 13.61 -4.82 17.20
CA ASN A 358 13.44 -6.06 16.44
C ASN A 358 14.44 -6.20 15.29
N GLY A 359 15.06 -5.10 14.83
CA GLY A 359 16.00 -5.14 13.72
C GLY A 359 15.49 -4.48 12.45
N HIS A 360 14.38 -3.75 12.45
CA HIS A 360 13.97 -3.01 11.24
C HIS A 360 15.02 -1.95 10.85
N ASP A 361 15.27 -1.78 9.55
CA ASP A 361 16.24 -0.78 9.04
C ASP A 361 15.68 0.64 9.02
N GLY A 362 14.35 0.75 8.99
CA GLY A 362 13.63 2.01 8.95
C GLY A 362 12.14 1.82 9.14
N THR A 363 11.38 2.91 9.11
CA THR A 363 9.94 2.91 9.42
C THR A 363 9.17 4.00 8.67
N TRP A 364 7.84 3.98 8.78
CA TRP A 364 6.94 4.91 8.10
C TRP A 364 6.22 5.90 9.02
N VAL A 365 6.03 7.12 8.51
CA VAL A 365 5.14 8.16 9.06
C VAL A 365 4.23 8.72 7.97
N ALA A 366 3.02 9.16 8.34
CA ALA A 366 2.09 9.79 7.39
C ALA A 366 2.07 11.33 7.47
N HIS A 367 2.74 11.92 8.46
CA HIS A 367 2.70 13.36 8.72
C HIS A 367 4.09 13.92 9.06
N PRO A 368 4.53 15.05 8.45
CA PRO A 368 5.86 15.63 8.70
C PRO A 368 6.13 15.96 10.17
N GLY A 369 5.10 16.33 10.93
CA GLY A 369 5.21 16.64 12.35
C GLY A 369 5.53 15.45 13.27
N LEU A 370 5.60 14.21 12.74
CA LEU A 370 6.12 13.05 13.47
C LEU A 370 7.59 12.74 13.13
N ALA A 371 8.14 13.35 12.07
CA ALA A 371 9.42 12.97 11.49
C ALA A 371 10.56 13.07 12.51
N ASP A 372 10.69 14.21 13.21
CA ASP A 372 11.78 14.41 14.18
C ASP A 372 11.74 13.40 15.34
N ALA A 373 10.55 13.13 15.89
CA ALA A 373 10.40 12.20 17.00
C ALA A 373 10.74 10.77 16.60
N VAL A 374 10.42 10.37 15.37
CA VAL A 374 10.69 9.03 14.85
C VAL A 374 12.15 8.89 14.39
N MET A 375 12.71 9.94 13.81
CA MET A 375 14.14 10.03 13.49
C MET A 375 14.98 9.84 14.76
N GLU A 376 14.64 10.50 15.87
CA GLU A 376 15.36 10.36 17.14
C GLU A 376 15.41 8.91 17.64
N VAL A 377 14.31 8.17 17.51
CA VAL A 377 14.23 6.75 17.92
C VAL A 377 15.21 5.90 17.11
N PHE A 378 15.19 6.04 15.79
CA PHE A 378 16.08 5.27 14.92
C PHE A 378 17.53 5.75 14.99
N ASP A 379 17.79 7.05 15.14
CA ASP A 379 19.14 7.59 15.36
C ASP A 379 19.77 6.97 16.60
N ARG A 380 19.00 6.84 17.70
CA ARG A 380 19.46 6.21 18.94
C ARG A 380 19.72 4.71 18.77
N ALA A 381 18.85 4.00 18.07
CA ALA A 381 18.99 2.56 17.85
C ALA A 381 20.15 2.23 16.88
N LEU A 382 20.34 3.05 15.85
CA LEU A 382 21.38 2.85 14.83
C LEU A 382 22.77 3.29 15.31
N GLY A 383 22.86 4.35 16.10
CA GLY A 383 24.14 4.98 16.43
C GLY A 383 24.82 5.50 15.17
N GLU A 384 26.04 5.05 14.90
CA GLU A 384 26.79 5.42 13.68
C GLU A 384 26.37 4.61 12.43
N ARG A 385 25.53 3.56 12.60
CA ARG A 385 25.08 2.72 11.49
C ARG A 385 24.09 3.47 10.60
N LYS A 386 24.05 3.10 9.31
CA LYS A 386 23.04 3.60 8.36
C LYS A 386 21.75 2.78 8.38
N ASN A 387 21.87 1.50 8.75
CA ASN A 387 20.83 0.48 8.71
C ASN A 387 21.21 -0.67 9.67
N GLN A 388 20.38 -1.72 9.72
CA GLN A 388 20.52 -2.88 10.62
C GLN A 388 20.68 -4.20 9.86
N LEU A 389 21.18 -4.17 8.62
CA LEU A 389 21.41 -5.37 7.79
C LEU A 389 22.29 -6.43 8.48
N ASP A 390 23.05 -6.04 9.51
CA ASP A 390 23.89 -6.91 10.35
C ASP A 390 23.11 -7.70 11.42
N ILE A 391 21.85 -7.34 11.70
CA ILE A 391 21.00 -8.02 12.69
C ILE A 391 20.36 -9.26 12.06
N SER A 392 21.05 -10.39 12.13
CA SER A 392 20.64 -11.64 11.43
C SER A 392 19.41 -12.35 12.02
N ARG A 393 19.10 -12.12 13.30
CA ARG A 393 18.09 -12.88 14.07
C ARG A 393 18.30 -14.40 14.05
N GLU A 394 19.54 -14.86 13.96
CA GLU A 394 19.88 -16.30 13.96
C GLU A 394 19.43 -17.02 15.24
N GLN A 395 19.38 -16.31 16.37
CA GLN A 395 18.92 -16.83 17.66
C GLN A 395 17.42 -17.16 17.70
N ASP A 396 16.61 -16.63 16.77
CA ASP A 396 15.19 -16.93 16.71
C ASP A 396 14.98 -18.40 16.30
N ALA A 397 14.12 -19.11 17.04
CA ALA A 397 13.61 -20.42 16.63
C ALA A 397 12.92 -20.32 15.25
N PRO A 398 12.86 -21.43 14.48
CA PRO A 398 12.13 -21.45 13.21
C PRO A 398 10.68 -21.03 13.42
N ILE A 399 10.25 -20.04 12.65
CA ILE A 399 8.86 -19.55 12.65
C ILE A 399 8.05 -20.45 11.71
N ARG A 400 6.96 -20.99 12.24
CA ARG A 400 6.12 -21.97 11.55
C ARG A 400 4.82 -21.34 11.02
N ALA A 401 4.17 -22.03 10.08
CA ALA A 401 2.90 -21.55 9.53
C ALA A 401 1.78 -21.49 10.58
N ASP A 402 1.75 -22.41 11.54
CA ASP A 402 0.80 -22.38 12.66
C ASP A 402 0.92 -21.07 13.48
N GLU A 403 2.13 -20.60 13.76
CA GLU A 403 2.37 -19.31 14.43
C GLU A 403 1.88 -18.11 13.62
N LEU A 404 2.09 -18.12 12.29
CA LEU A 404 1.67 -17.04 11.39
C LEU A 404 0.16 -17.00 11.17
N LEU A 405 -0.53 -18.12 11.37
CA LEU A 405 -1.97 -18.29 11.16
C LEU A 405 -2.80 -18.19 12.44
N GLU A 406 -2.18 -18.25 13.62
CA GLU A 406 -2.89 -18.26 14.90
C GLU A 406 -3.61 -16.93 15.16
N PRO A 407 -4.95 -16.90 15.24
CA PRO A 407 -5.68 -15.68 15.50
C PRO A 407 -5.37 -15.17 16.92
N CYS A 408 -5.11 -13.88 17.05
CA CYS A 408 -4.83 -13.31 18.36
C CYS A 408 -6.09 -13.24 19.25
N SER A 409 -5.89 -13.31 20.57
CA SER A 409 -6.95 -13.06 21.55
C SER A 409 -7.42 -11.61 21.57
N GLY A 410 -8.70 -11.42 21.84
CA GLY A 410 -9.36 -10.12 22.01
C GLY A 410 -10.88 -10.25 21.97
N GLU A 411 -11.58 -9.14 22.17
CA GLU A 411 -13.04 -9.07 22.13
C GLU A 411 -13.55 -8.50 20.80
N ARG A 412 -14.82 -8.79 20.48
CA ARG A 412 -15.57 -8.14 19.40
C ARG A 412 -16.58 -7.22 20.07
N THR A 413 -16.38 -5.91 20.02
CA THR A 413 -17.19 -4.98 20.81
C THR A 413 -18.12 -4.15 19.95
N GLU A 414 -19.26 -3.71 20.50
CA GLU A 414 -20.13 -2.75 19.81
C GLU A 414 -19.37 -1.45 19.50
N VAL A 415 -18.53 -1.00 20.43
CA VAL A 415 -17.73 0.21 20.27
C VAL A 415 -16.78 0.09 19.07
N GLY A 416 -16.09 -1.06 18.95
CA GLY A 416 -15.22 -1.36 17.81
C GLY A 416 -15.99 -1.41 16.49
N MET A 417 -17.16 -2.06 16.48
CA MET A 417 -18.02 -2.15 15.30
C MET A 417 -18.52 -0.77 14.83
N ARG A 418 -19.03 0.06 15.74
CA ARG A 418 -19.50 1.42 15.44
C ARG A 418 -18.37 2.32 14.95
N ALA A 419 -17.20 2.24 15.58
CA ALA A 419 -16.02 2.97 15.12
C ALA A 419 -15.59 2.54 13.70
N ASN A 420 -15.64 1.25 13.38
CA ASN A 420 -15.38 0.75 12.02
C ASN A 420 -16.36 1.35 11.00
N ILE A 421 -17.64 1.40 11.33
CA ILE A 421 -18.67 2.01 10.47
C ILE A 421 -18.36 3.49 10.23
N ARG A 422 -18.14 4.29 11.29
CA ARG A 422 -17.89 5.73 11.16
C ARG A 422 -16.65 6.04 10.33
N VAL A 423 -15.55 5.33 10.59
CA VAL A 423 -14.28 5.56 9.88
C VAL A 423 -14.40 5.14 8.42
N ALA A 424 -14.97 3.97 8.12
CA ALA A 424 -15.09 3.49 6.76
C ALA A 424 -16.02 4.37 5.91
N VAL A 425 -17.15 4.83 6.45
CA VAL A 425 -18.07 5.71 5.73
C VAL A 425 -17.42 7.06 5.42
N GLN A 426 -16.78 7.70 6.40
CA GLN A 426 -16.09 8.98 6.19
C GLN A 426 -14.94 8.84 5.19
N TYR A 427 -14.19 7.73 5.24
CA TYR A 427 -13.15 7.46 4.26
C TYR A 427 -13.72 7.29 2.85
N ILE A 428 -14.76 6.46 2.68
CA ILE A 428 -15.39 6.21 1.39
C ILE A 428 -15.95 7.52 0.81
N GLU A 429 -16.59 8.36 1.64
CA GLU A 429 -17.14 9.65 1.20
C GLU A 429 -16.07 10.58 0.64
N ALA A 430 -14.93 10.69 1.34
CA ALA A 430 -13.80 11.46 0.86
C ALA A 430 -13.19 10.84 -0.42
N TRP A 431 -13.07 9.51 -0.47
CA TRP A 431 -12.49 8.80 -1.60
C TRP A 431 -13.31 8.96 -2.88
N ILE A 432 -14.64 8.79 -2.82
CA ILE A 432 -15.52 9.03 -3.99
C ILE A 432 -15.62 10.52 -4.34
N SER A 433 -15.27 11.41 -3.41
CA SER A 433 -15.09 12.85 -3.68
C SER A 433 -13.68 13.19 -4.18
N GLY A 434 -12.84 12.17 -4.40
CA GLY A 434 -11.54 12.31 -5.00
C GLY A 434 -10.36 12.45 -4.04
N ASN A 435 -10.54 12.30 -2.73
CA ASN A 435 -9.44 12.32 -1.75
C ASN A 435 -9.25 10.94 -1.09
N GLY A 436 -8.12 10.28 -1.37
CA GLY A 436 -7.78 8.98 -0.78
C GLY A 436 -6.94 9.04 0.49
N CYS A 437 -6.50 10.22 0.92
CA CYS A 437 -5.65 10.42 2.10
C CYS A 437 -6.40 11.32 3.11
N VAL A 438 -7.05 10.71 4.10
CA VAL A 438 -8.19 11.33 4.79
C VAL A 438 -7.92 11.49 6.28
N PRO A 439 -7.91 12.72 6.83
CA PRO A 439 -7.79 12.93 8.26
C PRO A 439 -9.10 12.58 8.98
N ILE A 440 -9.11 11.50 9.76
CA ILE A 440 -10.28 11.03 10.52
C ILE A 440 -9.86 10.76 11.96
N TYR A 441 -10.52 11.40 12.94
CA TYR A 441 -10.25 11.24 14.38
C TYR A 441 -8.76 11.37 14.80
N GLY A 442 -7.99 12.21 14.11
CA GLY A 442 -6.58 12.46 14.38
C GLY A 442 -5.62 11.42 13.79
N LEU A 443 -6.09 10.59 12.86
CA LEU A 443 -5.29 9.68 12.05
C LEU A 443 -5.39 10.06 10.57
N MET A 444 -4.30 9.87 9.82
CA MET A 444 -4.29 9.97 8.37
C MET A 444 -4.61 8.60 7.79
N GLU A 445 -5.85 8.40 7.38
CA GLU A 445 -6.38 7.11 6.93
C GLU A 445 -6.26 6.96 5.40
N ASP A 446 -5.99 5.73 4.96
CA ASP A 446 -5.97 5.29 3.56
C ASP A 446 -6.97 4.14 3.33
N ALA A 447 -6.99 3.57 2.12
CA ALA A 447 -7.99 2.58 1.73
C ALA A 447 -7.95 1.32 2.61
N ALA A 448 -6.75 0.90 3.03
CA ALA A 448 -6.56 -0.25 3.90
C ALA A 448 -7.36 -0.14 5.21
N THR A 449 -7.52 1.08 5.78
CA THR A 449 -8.35 1.29 6.97
C THR A 449 -9.82 0.99 6.72
N ALA A 450 -10.38 1.42 5.59
CA ALA A 450 -11.76 1.12 5.22
C ALA A 450 -11.93 -0.38 4.88
N GLU A 451 -10.93 -0.99 4.25
CA GLU A 451 -10.92 -2.41 3.91
C GLU A 451 -10.98 -3.31 5.14
N ILE A 452 -10.12 -3.10 6.12
CA ILE A 452 -10.18 -3.90 7.36
C ILE A 452 -11.48 -3.66 8.13
N SER A 453 -12.00 -2.43 8.11
CA SER A 453 -13.22 -2.06 8.81
C SER A 453 -14.44 -2.81 8.27
N ARG A 454 -14.65 -2.81 6.93
CA ARG A 454 -15.76 -3.54 6.30
C ARG A 454 -15.57 -5.06 6.34
N THR A 455 -14.33 -5.53 6.18
CA THR A 455 -14.02 -6.97 6.09
C THR A 455 -14.14 -7.66 7.45
N SER A 456 -13.77 -6.99 8.54
CA SER A 456 -13.97 -7.50 9.90
C SER A 456 -15.45 -7.68 10.23
N ILE A 457 -16.30 -6.71 9.87
CA ILE A 457 -17.76 -6.81 10.07
C ILE A 457 -18.34 -7.95 9.22
N TRP A 458 -17.93 -8.04 7.94
CA TRP A 458 -18.35 -9.14 7.07
C TRP A 458 -18.00 -10.50 7.67
N GLN A 459 -16.78 -10.67 8.22
CA GLN A 459 -16.34 -11.93 8.84
C GLN A 459 -17.22 -12.32 10.02
N TRP A 460 -17.59 -11.34 10.85
CA TRP A 460 -18.45 -11.58 12.02
C TRP A 460 -19.86 -11.99 11.62
N ILE A 461 -20.42 -11.36 10.57
CA ILE A 461 -21.72 -11.74 9.99
C ILE A 461 -21.65 -13.16 9.42
N ARG A 462 -20.64 -13.44 8.60
CA ARG A 462 -20.45 -14.73 7.90
C ARG A 462 -20.43 -15.92 8.85
N HIS A 463 -19.75 -15.77 9.99
CA HIS A 463 -19.55 -16.85 10.97
C HIS A 463 -20.51 -16.80 12.16
N GLY A 464 -21.58 -15.98 12.08
CA GLY A 464 -22.61 -15.90 13.11
C GLY A 464 -22.05 -15.55 14.50
N LYS A 465 -21.04 -14.67 14.57
CA LYS A 465 -20.35 -14.35 15.82
C LYS A 465 -21.16 -13.37 16.67
N THR A 466 -20.88 -13.36 17.96
CA THR A 466 -21.47 -12.41 18.91
C THR A 466 -20.52 -11.29 19.27
N LEU A 467 -21.09 -10.12 19.56
CA LEU A 467 -20.44 -9.06 20.32
C LEU A 467 -20.21 -9.52 21.76
N SER A 468 -19.34 -8.82 22.49
CA SER A 468 -19.04 -9.11 23.90
C SER A 468 -20.24 -8.95 24.83
N ASP A 469 -21.24 -8.14 24.45
CA ASP A 469 -22.53 -8.02 25.13
C ASP A 469 -23.54 -9.14 24.81
N GLY A 470 -23.19 -10.08 23.95
CA GLY A 470 -23.99 -11.25 23.61
C GLY A 470 -24.91 -11.11 22.39
N ARG A 471 -25.07 -9.90 21.81
CA ARG A 471 -25.84 -9.76 20.56
C ARG A 471 -25.15 -10.47 19.39
N VAL A 472 -25.92 -11.21 18.60
CA VAL A 472 -25.44 -11.85 17.36
C VAL A 472 -25.27 -10.79 16.28
N ILE A 473 -24.13 -10.80 15.61
CA ILE A 473 -23.80 -9.85 14.54
C ILE A 473 -24.48 -10.35 13.26
N THR A 474 -25.39 -9.54 12.73
CA THR A 474 -26.19 -9.86 11.54
C THR A 474 -26.20 -8.69 10.56
N LYS A 475 -26.60 -8.94 9.31
CA LYS A 475 -26.83 -7.87 8.32
C LYS A 475 -27.83 -6.82 8.81
N ALA A 476 -28.87 -7.25 9.53
CA ALA A 476 -29.88 -6.36 10.11
C ALA A 476 -29.29 -5.48 11.22
N LEU A 477 -28.51 -6.05 12.14
CA LEU A 477 -27.84 -5.29 13.19
C LEU A 477 -26.86 -4.27 12.59
N PHE A 478 -26.09 -4.67 11.58
CA PHE A 478 -25.19 -3.77 10.88
C PHE A 478 -25.93 -2.60 10.22
N ARG A 479 -27.04 -2.84 9.50
CA ARG A 479 -27.84 -1.78 8.88
C ARG A 479 -28.42 -0.80 9.91
N GLN A 480 -28.88 -1.32 11.05
CA GLN A 480 -29.34 -0.48 12.15
C GLN A 480 -28.19 0.40 12.65
N MET A 481 -27.04 -0.18 12.97
CA MET A 481 -25.87 0.58 13.42
C MET A 481 -25.40 1.57 12.36
N LEU A 482 -25.41 1.22 11.07
CA LEU A 482 -25.07 2.13 9.98
C LEU A 482 -25.95 3.37 10.00
N ALA A 483 -27.27 3.22 10.11
CA ALA A 483 -28.18 4.36 10.19
C ALA A 483 -27.92 5.23 11.44
N GLU A 484 -27.69 4.59 12.59
CA GLU A 484 -27.37 5.29 13.85
C GLU A 484 -26.04 6.07 13.75
N GLU A 485 -25.00 5.45 13.22
CA GLU A 485 -23.68 6.08 13.07
C GLU A 485 -23.67 7.20 12.02
N MET A 486 -24.57 7.17 11.02
CA MET A 486 -24.74 8.29 10.10
C MET A 486 -25.24 9.55 10.81
N PHE A 487 -26.13 9.42 11.81
CA PHE A 487 -26.54 10.56 12.64
C PHE A 487 -25.37 11.09 13.47
N VAL A 488 -24.54 10.21 14.03
CA VAL A 488 -23.33 10.62 14.76
C VAL A 488 -22.37 11.41 13.86
N ILE A 489 -22.12 10.92 12.64
CA ILE A 489 -21.28 11.64 11.66
C ILE A 489 -21.88 13.02 11.33
N GLN A 490 -23.19 13.10 11.14
CA GLN A 490 -23.88 14.37 10.89
C GLN A 490 -23.73 15.34 12.07
N GLU A 491 -23.87 14.88 13.31
CA GLU A 491 -23.68 15.70 14.51
C GLU A 491 -22.23 16.18 14.65
N GLU A 492 -21.25 15.32 14.37
CA GLU A 492 -19.81 15.66 14.46
C GLU A 492 -19.37 16.67 13.39
N LEU A 493 -19.88 16.55 12.16
CA LEU A 493 -19.48 17.39 11.03
C LEU A 493 -20.36 18.64 10.85
N GLY A 494 -21.58 18.62 11.38
CA GLY A 494 -22.60 19.64 11.17
C GLY A 494 -23.33 19.53 9.83
N ASP A 495 -24.56 20.03 9.79
CA ASP A 495 -25.49 19.87 8.66
C ASP A 495 -24.93 20.35 7.32
N ALA A 496 -24.16 21.45 7.31
CA ALA A 496 -23.62 22.01 6.08
C ALA A 496 -22.58 21.09 5.41
N ARG A 497 -21.65 20.52 6.21
CA ARG A 497 -20.63 19.59 5.68
C ARG A 497 -21.23 18.26 5.28
N PHE A 498 -22.20 17.77 6.06
CA PHE A 498 -22.85 16.50 5.81
C PHE A 498 -23.72 16.56 4.53
N SER A 499 -24.62 17.55 4.43
CA SER A 499 -25.50 17.72 3.26
C SER A 499 -24.75 18.11 1.98
N GLY A 500 -23.61 18.79 2.08
CA GLY A 500 -22.74 19.10 0.95
C GLY A 500 -21.81 17.95 0.55
N GLY A 501 -21.75 16.87 1.34
CA GLY A 501 -20.92 15.70 1.09
C GLY A 501 -21.64 14.59 0.32
N ARG A 502 -20.91 13.51 0.01
CA ARG A 502 -21.45 12.31 -0.67
C ARG A 502 -21.77 11.17 0.30
N PHE A 503 -22.21 11.48 1.53
CA PHE A 503 -22.39 10.50 2.60
C PHE A 503 -23.45 9.43 2.28
N ASP A 504 -24.54 9.79 1.57
CA ASP A 504 -25.57 8.83 1.16
C ASP A 504 -25.04 7.79 0.16
N GLU A 505 -24.13 8.19 -0.73
CA GLU A 505 -23.46 7.28 -1.65
C GLU A 505 -22.45 6.41 -0.92
N ALA A 506 -21.69 6.99 0.01
CA ALA A 506 -20.73 6.27 0.84
C ALA A 506 -21.39 5.22 1.73
N ALA A 507 -22.52 5.55 2.36
CA ALA A 507 -23.28 4.61 3.19
C ALA A 507 -23.86 3.45 2.35
N ARG A 508 -24.37 3.74 1.14
CA ARG A 508 -24.84 2.70 0.21
C ARG A 508 -23.72 1.76 -0.22
N LEU A 509 -22.55 2.31 -0.58
CA LEU A 509 -21.39 1.48 -0.94
C LEU A 509 -20.92 0.66 0.27
N MET A 510 -20.82 1.26 1.45
CA MET A 510 -20.45 0.56 2.69
C MET A 510 -21.42 -0.58 3.02
N GLU A 511 -22.73 -0.37 2.83
CA GLU A 511 -23.73 -1.42 3.01
C GLU A 511 -23.54 -2.56 2.02
N GLN A 512 -23.37 -2.22 0.74
CA GLN A 512 -23.19 -3.20 -0.33
C GLN A 512 -21.98 -4.10 -0.05
N ILE A 513 -20.81 -3.53 0.21
CA ILE A 513 -19.56 -4.29 0.36
C ILE A 513 -19.48 -5.07 1.68
N THR A 514 -20.32 -4.75 2.67
CA THR A 514 -20.33 -5.40 3.99
C THR A 514 -21.40 -6.49 4.10
N THR A 515 -22.53 -6.36 3.38
CA THR A 515 -23.69 -7.24 3.53
C THR A 515 -23.89 -8.25 2.40
N GLN A 516 -23.06 -8.23 1.36
CA GLN A 516 -23.04 -9.27 0.32
C GLN A 516 -22.61 -10.63 0.88
N ASP A 517 -23.13 -11.72 0.31
CA ASP A 517 -22.82 -13.08 0.75
C ASP A 517 -21.38 -13.49 0.41
N GLU A 518 -20.90 -13.03 -0.73
CA GLU A 518 -19.50 -13.17 -1.13
C GLU A 518 -18.70 -11.97 -0.65
N LEU A 519 -17.51 -12.24 -0.09
CA LEU A 519 -16.57 -11.19 0.29
C LEU A 519 -15.87 -10.70 -0.98
N ILE A 520 -16.19 -9.48 -1.43
CA ILE A 520 -15.47 -8.87 -2.55
C ILE A 520 -14.01 -8.62 -2.18
N ASP A 521 -13.11 -8.73 -3.17
CA ASP A 521 -11.67 -8.64 -2.93
C ASP A 521 -11.24 -7.24 -2.49
N PHE A 522 -11.76 -6.19 -3.11
CA PHE A 522 -11.39 -4.80 -2.82
C PHE A 522 -12.57 -3.85 -3.01
N LEU A 523 -12.76 -2.90 -2.08
CA LEU A 523 -13.77 -1.84 -2.14
C LEU A 523 -13.48 -0.84 -3.26
N THR A 524 -12.21 -0.71 -3.66
CA THR A 524 -11.76 0.20 -4.71
C THR A 524 -12.31 -0.19 -6.07
N LEU A 525 -12.62 -1.47 -6.33
CA LEU A 525 -13.21 -1.90 -7.60
C LEU A 525 -14.63 -1.35 -7.83
N PRO A 526 -15.62 -1.58 -6.93
CA PRO A 526 -16.92 -0.93 -7.07
C PRO A 526 -16.85 0.59 -6.81
N GLY A 527 -15.93 1.05 -5.95
CA GLY A 527 -15.70 2.48 -5.73
C GLY A 527 -15.26 3.20 -7.01
N TYR A 528 -14.38 2.60 -7.81
CA TYR A 528 -13.82 3.23 -9.01
C TYR A 528 -14.85 3.51 -10.11
N ALA A 529 -15.99 2.79 -10.09
CA ALA A 529 -17.12 3.07 -10.95
C ALA A 529 -17.83 4.40 -10.62
N LEU A 530 -17.60 4.96 -9.42
CA LEU A 530 -18.17 6.24 -8.96
C LEU A 530 -17.24 7.44 -9.18
N LEU A 531 -16.02 7.19 -9.68
CA LEU A 531 -15.10 8.23 -10.13
C LEU A 531 -15.35 8.51 -11.61
N ASP A 532 -15.01 9.71 -12.06
CA ASP A 532 -15.01 10.05 -13.49
C ASP A 532 -13.77 9.55 -14.24
#